data_AF-A0A413T8G4-F1
#
_entry.id   AF-A0A413T8G4-F1
#
_cell.length_a   1.000
_cell.length_b   1.000
_cell.length_c   1.000
_cell.angle_alpha   90.00
_cell.angle_beta   90.00
_cell.angle_gamma   90.00
#
_symmetry.space_group_name_H-M   'P 1'
#
loop_
_entity.id
_entity.type
_entity.pdbx_description
1 polymer ?
#
loop_
_entity_poly.entity_id
_entity_poly.type
_entity_poly.pdbx_seq_one_letter_code
_entity_poly.pdbx_strand_id
1 'polypeptide(L)'
;MVGAQAANELLNVKNVKASFVCTPYNDQVYISARSIDKVNVQVIMEQFGGGGHMNLAGAQVRNKTTGEVIVMLKKIIEKMIEEGEF
;
A
#
# COMPACT_ATOMS: atom_id res chain seq x y z
N MET A 1 -9.65 -8.08 8.34
CA MET A 1 -9.19 -7.46 9.61
C MET A 1 -7.68 -7.59 9.80
N VAL A 2 -7.09 -8.77 9.57
CA VAL A 2 -5.65 -9.04 9.79
C VAL A 2 -4.70 -8.11 9.01
N GLY A 3 -4.92 -7.88 7.71
CA GLY A 3 -4.01 -7.05 6.90
C GLY A 3 -3.90 -5.59 7.34
N ALA A 4 -5.02 -4.99 7.76
CA ALA A 4 -5.04 -3.63 8.29
C ALA A 4 -4.34 -3.50 9.64
N GLN A 5 -4.47 -4.51 10.52
CA GLN A 5 -3.77 -4.56 11.81
C GLN A 5 -2.27 -4.74 11.60
N ALA A 6 -1.86 -5.67 10.74
CA ALA A 6 -0.46 -5.88 10.40
C ALA A 6 0.19 -4.62 9.80
N ALA A 7 -0.53 -3.88 8.94
CA ALA A 7 -0.02 -2.61 8.41
C ALA A 7 0.21 -1.59 9.55
N ASN A 8 -0.70 -1.51 10.52
CA ASN A 8 -0.55 -0.61 11.64
C ASN A 8 0.62 -1.00 12.56
N GLU A 9 0.82 -2.30 12.81
CA GLU A 9 1.94 -2.80 13.62
C GLU A 9 3.30 -2.49 12.98
N LEU A 10 3.41 -2.61 11.65
CA LEU A 10 4.64 -2.29 10.93
C LEU A 10 5.04 -0.81 11.05
N LEU A 11 4.09 0.11 11.29
CA LEU A 11 4.41 1.52 11.54
C LEU A 11 5.10 1.77 12.89
N ASN A 12 4.97 0.85 13.85
CA ASN A 12 5.65 0.97 15.14
C ASN A 12 7.17 0.64 15.05
N VAL A 13 7.64 0.17 13.89
CA VAL A 13 9.06 -0.07 13.65
C VAL A 13 9.77 1.27 13.40
N LYS A 14 10.87 1.50 14.14
CA LYS A 14 11.66 2.73 14.02
C LYS A 14 12.07 2.98 12.56
N ASN A 15 11.83 4.20 12.09
CA ASN A 15 12.12 4.69 10.73
C ASN A 15 11.19 4.18 9.61
N VAL A 16 10.09 3.49 9.92
CA VAL A 16 9.06 3.18 8.90
C VAL A 16 8.13 4.38 8.74
N LYS A 17 8.04 4.93 7.51
CA LYS A 17 7.16 6.06 7.17
C LYS A 17 5.80 5.63 6.62
N ALA A 18 5.77 4.47 5.97
CA ALA A 18 4.57 3.85 5.41
C ALA A 18 4.73 2.33 5.41
N SER A 19 3.61 1.62 5.53
CA SER A 19 3.53 0.17 5.49
C SER A 19 2.45 -0.26 4.50
N PHE A 20 2.73 -1.35 3.79
CA PHE A 20 1.82 -1.93 2.80
C PHE A 20 1.76 -3.43 3.04
N VAL A 21 0.55 -3.96 3.21
CA VAL A 21 0.30 -5.39 3.42
C VAL A 21 -0.54 -5.91 2.27
N CYS A 22 0.03 -6.84 1.50
CA CYS A 22 -0.66 -7.52 0.41
C CYS A 22 -1.17 -8.88 0.89
N THR A 23 -2.48 -9.11 0.84
CA THR A 23 -3.10 -10.36 1.30
C THR A 23 -3.89 -10.99 0.15
N PRO A 24 -3.52 -12.20 -0.31
CA PRO A 24 -4.34 -12.94 -1.25
C PRO A 24 -5.61 -13.44 -0.57
N TYR A 25 -6.77 -13.19 -1.16
CA TYR A 25 -8.07 -13.62 -0.68
C TYR A 25 -9.10 -13.64 -1.82
N ASN A 26 -9.88 -14.72 -1.96
CA ASN A 26 -10.92 -14.89 -2.99
C ASN A 26 -10.48 -14.43 -4.39
N ASP A 27 -9.39 -15.02 -4.91
CA ASP A 27 -8.80 -14.75 -6.24
C ASP A 27 -8.42 -13.29 -6.50
N GLN A 28 -8.20 -12.54 -5.42
CA GLN A 28 -7.84 -11.14 -5.44
C GLN A 28 -6.70 -10.88 -4.45
N VAL A 29 -5.95 -9.82 -4.69
CA VAL A 29 -4.95 -9.32 -3.75
C VAL A 29 -5.48 -8.04 -3.13
N TYR A 30 -5.67 -8.07 -1.82
CA TYR A 30 -6.02 -6.90 -1.01
C TYR A 30 -4.74 -6.19 -0.61
N ILE A 31 -4.67 -4.88 -0.84
CA ILE A 31 -3.59 -4.03 -0.38
C ILE A 31 -4.14 -3.18 0.76
N SER A 32 -3.54 -3.28 1.94
CA SER A 32 -3.81 -2.38 3.07
C SER A 32 -2.60 -1.48 3.28
N ALA A 33 -2.79 -0.17 3.22
CA ALA A 33 -1.74 0.82 3.36
C ALA A 33 -1.95 1.70 4.60
N ARG A 34 -0.86 2.04 5.30
CA ARG A 34 -0.83 2.99 6.41
C ARG A 34 0.43 3.86 6.31
N SER A 35 0.38 5.08 6.82
CA SER A 35 1.56 5.95 6.93
C SER A 35 1.50 6.90 8.13
N ILE A 36 2.64 7.51 8.44
CA ILE A 36 2.77 8.58 9.43
C ILE A 36 3.23 9.85 8.70
N ASP A 37 2.29 10.79 8.53
CA ASP A 37 2.37 12.18 8.06
C ASP A 37 2.99 12.52 6.70
N LYS A 38 4.00 11.79 6.23
CA LYS A 38 4.79 12.22 5.05
C LYS A 38 4.38 11.55 3.75
N VAL A 39 3.88 10.32 3.82
CA VAL A 39 3.56 9.52 2.62
C VAL A 39 2.06 9.53 2.41
N ASN A 40 1.60 10.05 1.27
CA ASN A 40 0.19 10.01 0.91
C ASN A 40 -0.16 8.63 0.31
N VAL A 41 -0.61 7.71 1.16
CA VAL A 41 -0.94 6.34 0.72
C VAL A 41 -2.26 6.26 -0.06
N GLN A 42 -3.12 7.28 0.02
CA GLN A 42 -4.34 7.36 -0.79
C GLN A 42 -3.99 7.39 -2.28
N VAL A 43 -3.09 8.30 -2.69
CA VAL A 43 -2.70 8.47 -4.10
C VAL A 43 -2.07 7.19 -4.65
N ILE A 44 -1.29 6.48 -3.84
CA ILE A 44 -0.71 5.18 -4.22
C ILE A 44 -1.81 4.14 -4.45
N MET A 45 -2.81 4.05 -3.56
CA MET A 45 -3.90 3.08 -3.71
C MET A 45 -4.87 3.43 -4.84
N GLU A 46 -5.05 4.71 -5.18
CA GLU A 46 -5.83 5.15 -6.33
C GLU A 46 -5.24 4.62 -7.65
N GLN A 47 -3.91 4.46 -7.77
CA GLN A 47 -3.27 3.82 -8.93
C GLN A 47 -3.68 2.35 -9.12
N PHE A 48 -4.17 1.70 -8.06
CA PHE A 48 -4.71 0.34 -8.09
C PHE A 48 -6.24 0.31 -8.16
N GLY A 49 -6.91 1.45 -8.41
CA GLY A 49 -8.37 1.57 -8.40
C GLY A 49 -8.99 1.50 -6.99
N GLY A 50 -8.19 1.74 -5.96
CA GLY A 50 -8.62 1.83 -4.57
C GLY A 50 -8.86 3.27 -4.11
N GLY A 51 -8.69 3.51 -2.81
CA GLY A 51 -8.84 4.84 -2.21
C GLY A 51 -8.76 4.81 -0.68
N GLY A 52 -9.08 5.95 -0.05
CA GLY A 52 -9.06 6.11 1.40
C GLY A 52 -8.73 7.54 1.82
N HIS A 53 -7.92 7.67 2.86
CA HIS A 53 -7.37 8.91 3.39
C HIS A 53 -5.85 8.94 3.24
N MET A 54 -5.27 10.13 3.37
CA MET A 54 -3.83 10.39 3.23
C MET A 54 -2.94 9.38 3.96
N ASN A 55 -3.32 8.96 5.17
CA ASN A 55 -2.54 8.05 6.02
C ASN A 55 -3.10 6.62 6.11
N LEU A 56 -4.22 6.34 5.44
CA LEU A 56 -4.97 5.10 5.58
C LEU A 56 -5.74 4.82 4.29
N ALA A 57 -5.31 3.83 3.51
CA ALA A 57 -5.94 3.51 2.25
C ALA A 57 -5.91 2.01 1.95
N GLY A 58 -6.66 1.59 0.93
CA GLY A 58 -6.58 0.23 0.42
C GLY A 58 -7.08 0.07 -1.00
N ALA A 59 -6.70 -1.04 -1.61
CA ALA A 59 -7.08 -1.41 -2.97
C ALA A 59 -7.30 -2.93 -3.10
N GLN A 60 -7.97 -3.33 -4.17
CA GLN A 60 -8.22 -4.74 -4.51
C GLN A 60 -7.82 -4.97 -5.96
N VAL A 61 -6.89 -5.90 -6.18
CA VAL A 61 -6.38 -6.21 -7.52
C VAL A 61 -6.83 -7.61 -7.93
N ARG A 62 -7.52 -7.71 -9.06
CA ARG A 62 -7.95 -8.99 -9.66
C ARG A 62 -6.95 -9.48 -10.70
N ASN A 63 -6.97 -10.78 -11.01
CA ASN A 63 -6.20 -11.38 -12.10
C ASN A 63 -4.68 -11.08 -12.01
N LYS A 64 -4.17 -11.04 -10.79
CA LYS A 64 -2.76 -10.85 -10.45
C LYS A 64 -2.42 -11.67 -9.22
N THR A 65 -1.22 -12.23 -9.22
CA THR A 65 -0.60 -12.83 -8.05
C THR A 65 -0.12 -11.76 -7.08
N THR A 66 0.05 -12.13 -5.81
CA THR A 66 0.65 -11.24 -4.79
C THR A 66 2.02 -10.71 -5.22
N GLY A 67 2.83 -11.55 -5.89
CA GLY A 67 4.15 -11.16 -6.41
C GLY A 67 4.08 -10.05 -7.46
N GLU A 68 3.18 -10.18 -8.43
CA GLU A 68 2.96 -9.13 -9.44
C GLU A 68 2.49 -7.82 -8.81
N VAL A 69 1.58 -7.89 -7.83
CA VAL A 69 1.11 -6.71 -7.10
C VAL A 69 2.23 -6.03 -6.33
N ILE A 70 3.11 -6.78 -5.67
CA ILE A 70 4.28 -6.21 -4.98
C ILE A 70 5.22 -5.52 -5.98
N VAL A 71 5.44 -6.10 -7.15
CA VAL A 71 6.29 -5.48 -8.20
C VAL A 71 5.66 -4.18 -8.70
N MET A 72 4.35 -4.17 -8.98
CA MET A 72 3.64 -2.95 -9.39
C MET A 72 3.71 -1.87 -8.30
N LEU A 73 3.52 -2.24 -7.05
CA LEU A 73 3.57 -1.32 -5.92
C LEU A 73 4.95 -0.68 -5.77
N LYS A 74 6.01 -1.47 -5.87
CA LYS A 74 7.39 -0.97 -5.84
C LYS A 74 7.65 0.04 -6.96
N LYS A 75 7.22 -0.25 -8.19
CA LYS A 75 7.38 0.67 -9.34
C LYS A 75 6.69 2.01 -9.12
N ILE A 76 5.48 2.00 -8.55
CA ILE A 76 4.76 3.25 -8.24
C ILE A 76 5.54 4.05 -7.18
N ILE A 77 6.01 3.39 -6.13
CA ILE A 77 6.80 4.03 -5.07
C ILE A 77 8.12 4.59 -5.62
N GLU A 78 8.85 3.81 -6.41
CA GLU A 78 10.10 4.25 -7.07
C GLU A 78 9.87 5.50 -7.91
N LYS A 79 8.82 5.51 -8.74
CA LYS A 79 8.44 6.68 -9.54
C LYS A 79 8.14 7.91 -8.68
N MET A 80 7.36 7.76 -7.60
CA MET A 80 7.07 8.87 -6.69
C MET A 80 8.32 9.40 -5.99
N ILE A 81 9.29 8.55 -5.66
CA ILE A 81 10.57 8.97 -5.10
C ILE A 81 11.37 9.78 -6.12
N GLU A 82 11.43 9.33 -7.38
CA GLU A 82 12.11 10.05 -8.46
C GLU A 82 11.49 11.42 -8.76
N GLU A 83 10.15 11.52 -8.67
CA GLU A 83 9.40 12.76 -8.89
C GLU A 83 9.38 13.69 -7.66
N GLY A 84 9.89 13.23 -6.50
CA GLY A 84 9.90 14.00 -5.26
C GLY A 84 8.54 14.09 -4.55
N GLU A 85 7.62 13.17 -4.88
CA GLU A 85 6.24 13.11 -4.39
C GLU A 85 6.05 12.09 -3.24
N PHE A 86 7.12 11.44 -2.78
CA PHE A 86 7.10 10.39 -1.74
C PHE A 86 7.57 10.83 -0.34
#